data_AF-B1I0H5-F1
#
_entry.id   AF-B1I0H5-F1
#
_cell.length_a   1.000
_cell.length_b   1.000
_cell.length_c   1.000
_cell.angle_alpha   90.00
_cell.angle_beta   90.00
_cell.angle_gamma   90.00
#
_symmetry.space_group_name_H-M   'P 1'
#
loop_
_entity.id
_entity.type
_entity.pdbx_description
1 polymer ?
#
loop_
_entity_poly.entity_id
_entity_poly.type
_entity_poly.pdbx_seq_one_letter_code
_entity_poly.pdbx_strand_id
1 'polypeptide(L)'
;MKHLEAEHCSKPNNELINTYNKLQEELTTYQLHDISDQHLRKHYHLKLMGEKLDINSSIFIPNRFMCDFCSTVYDSKEELDHKDEGFWCEACDGFTYFNHTRPNHDRFILILEDPSEPALKQEYKTDIKLSSHLSPLRYPGGKSKLVNYLYSHLSESKRKTLYSPFVGGGSYELALLHSEIISQLKINDLDYGVFSLWWTMLHMPSELIYRIQNDIPSRNQYFAAQRNIKNKFKGQDMIEAAWDTLLVNRLAFSGIPKAHPLGGKNGTQSKLLARWSPKTLIKRIQAISEMADKITITCQDAYGFVEEAYWDTDGTIFVDPPYVSKGEALYNHYYTATDHKNLAFLLNHLYQGMPGADIIVTYDYNRLITDSYEYQTESHVIGRKYSI
;
A
#
# COMPACT_ATOMS: atom_id res chain seq x y z
N MET A 1 -25.52 4.54 25.18
CA MET A 1 -25.01 4.87 23.84
C MET A 1 -24.57 6.33 23.84
N LYS A 2 -23.27 6.60 23.92
CA LYS A 2 -22.77 7.94 23.59
C LYS A 2 -22.76 8.04 22.07
N HIS A 3 -23.48 9.02 21.53
CA HIS A 3 -23.38 9.42 20.14
C HIS A 3 -21.94 9.87 19.88
N LEU A 4 -21.21 9.11 19.05
CA LEU A 4 -19.97 9.57 18.45
C LEU A 4 -20.36 10.54 17.33
N GLU A 5 -20.11 11.83 17.56
CA GLU A 5 -20.30 12.85 16.53
C GLU A 5 -19.22 12.73 15.43
N ALA A 6 -19.65 13.04 14.22
CA ALA A 6 -19.00 12.75 12.96
C ALA A 6 -17.70 13.55 12.70
N GLU A 7 -16.57 13.02 13.18
CA GLU A 7 -15.28 13.03 12.46
C GLU A 7 -14.83 11.57 12.30
N HIS A 8 -15.41 10.89 11.31
CA HIS A 8 -15.43 9.41 11.25
C HIS A 8 -14.07 8.71 11.07
N CYS A 9 -13.06 9.42 10.59
CA CYS A 9 -11.68 8.96 10.44
C CYS A 9 -10.74 10.12 10.78
N SER A 10 -9.53 9.85 11.25
CA SER A 10 -8.58 10.92 11.56
C SER A 10 -8.29 11.72 10.28
N LYS A 11 -8.32 13.06 10.38
CA LYS A 11 -7.90 13.91 9.27
C LYS A 11 -6.42 13.70 8.98
N PRO A 12 -5.97 13.83 7.72
CA PRO A 12 -4.54 13.86 7.39
C PRO A 12 -3.84 14.88 8.29
N ASN A 13 -2.70 14.50 8.86
CA ASN A 13 -1.97 15.38 9.75
C ASN A 13 -1.34 16.54 8.94
N ASN A 14 -2.04 17.67 8.89
CA ASN A 14 -1.60 18.85 8.15
C ASN A 14 -0.27 19.43 8.67
N GLU A 15 0.16 19.14 9.90
CA GLU A 15 1.46 19.60 10.41
C GLU A 15 2.64 18.91 9.71
N LEU A 16 2.49 17.64 9.31
CA LEU A 16 3.52 16.92 8.53
C LEU A 16 3.58 17.43 7.09
N ILE A 17 2.41 17.67 6.47
CA ILE A 17 2.31 18.28 5.13
C ILE A 17 2.89 19.71 5.14
N ASN A 18 2.65 20.48 6.20
CA ASN A 18 3.18 21.84 6.34
C ASN A 18 4.68 21.85 6.66
N THR A 19 5.17 20.92 7.49
CA THR A 19 6.61 20.74 7.73
C THR A 19 7.32 20.34 6.44
N TYR A 20 6.72 19.45 5.64
CA TYR A 20 7.22 19.07 4.32
C TYR A 20 7.19 20.21 3.30
N ASN A 21 6.08 20.97 3.20
CA ASN A 21 6.02 22.14 2.32
C ASN A 21 7.04 23.20 2.72
N LYS A 22 7.30 23.35 4.03
CA LYS A 22 8.32 24.24 4.56
C LYS A 22 9.74 23.75 4.26
N LEU A 23 10.01 22.45 4.41
CA LEU A 23 11.29 21.83 4.01
C LEU A 23 11.51 21.90 2.49
N GLN A 24 10.46 21.72 1.68
CA GLN A 24 10.51 21.91 0.23
C GLN A 24 10.75 23.37 -0.14
N GLU A 25 10.06 24.33 0.48
CA GLU A 25 10.32 25.77 0.26
C GLU A 25 11.74 26.16 0.69
N GLU A 26 12.24 25.65 1.81
CA GLU A 26 13.62 25.85 2.26
C GLU A 26 14.63 25.24 1.26
N LEU A 27 14.39 24.02 0.76
CA LEU A 27 15.22 23.37 -0.28
C LEU A 27 15.15 24.12 -1.63
N THR A 28 14.00 24.64 -2.01
CA THR A 28 13.83 25.42 -3.27
C THR A 28 14.48 26.80 -3.16
N THR A 29 14.46 27.40 -1.96
CA THR A 29 15.12 28.68 -1.67
C THR A 29 16.65 28.52 -1.64
N TYR A 30 17.16 27.38 -1.14
CA TYR A 30 18.57 27.01 -1.26
C TYR A 30 18.99 26.72 -2.71
N GLN A 31 18.09 26.20 -3.55
CA GLN A 31 18.37 25.94 -4.97
C GLN A 31 18.39 27.20 -5.86
N LEU A 32 17.83 28.33 -5.42
CA LEU A 32 17.78 29.56 -6.22
C LEU A 32 18.83 30.61 -5.85
N HIS A 33 19.55 30.46 -4.74
CA HIS A 33 20.55 31.44 -4.30
C HIS A 33 22.01 31.01 -4.30
N ASP A 34 22.36 29.77 -4.64
CA ASP A 34 23.76 29.40 -4.87
C ASP A 34 23.94 28.35 -5.96
N ILE A 35 23.81 28.78 -7.22
CA ILE A 35 24.37 28.04 -8.36
C ILE A 35 25.88 28.31 -8.41
N SER A 36 26.60 27.79 -7.42
CA SER A 36 28.06 27.68 -7.42
C SER A 36 28.56 26.33 -6.86
N ASP A 37 27.65 25.38 -6.62
CA ASP A 37 28.02 24.10 -6.01
C ASP A 37 28.65 23.12 -7.02
N GLN A 38 29.93 22.83 -6.82
CA GLN A 38 30.72 21.84 -7.55
C GLN A 38 30.12 20.41 -7.44
N HIS A 39 29.26 20.11 -6.46
CA HIS A 39 28.67 18.79 -6.22
C HIS A 39 27.64 18.35 -7.27
N LEU A 40 26.73 19.24 -7.70
CA LEU A 40 25.72 18.91 -8.72
C LEU A 40 26.35 18.64 -10.09
N ARG A 41 27.48 19.31 -10.40
CA ARG A 41 28.26 19.01 -11.60
C ARG A 41 28.83 17.60 -11.57
N LYS A 42 29.29 17.08 -10.43
CA LYS A 42 29.91 15.74 -10.35
C LYS A 42 28.88 14.62 -10.53
N HIS A 43 27.68 14.77 -9.96
CA HIS A 43 26.60 13.79 -10.11
C HIS A 43 26.05 13.73 -11.55
N TYR A 44 25.93 14.88 -12.23
CA TYR A 44 25.50 14.92 -13.65
C TYR A 44 26.64 14.60 -14.64
N HIS A 45 27.90 14.94 -14.36
CA HIS A 45 29.03 14.61 -15.26
C HIS A 45 29.25 13.11 -15.39
N LEU A 46 29.11 12.35 -14.30
CA LEU A 46 29.31 10.90 -14.31
C LEU A 46 28.20 10.16 -15.07
N LYS A 47 26.97 10.68 -15.07
CA LYS A 47 25.83 10.10 -15.77
C LYS A 47 25.84 10.39 -17.28
N LEU A 48 26.49 11.47 -17.71
CA LEU A 48 26.57 11.90 -19.12
C LEU A 48 27.80 11.35 -19.89
N MET A 49 28.85 10.89 -19.19
CA MET A 49 30.11 10.49 -19.84
C MET A 49 30.15 9.03 -20.34
N GLY A 50 29.20 8.16 -19.99
CA GLY A 50 29.16 6.78 -20.53
C GLY A 50 30.45 5.96 -20.32
N GLU A 51 31.30 6.35 -19.38
CA GLU A 51 32.53 5.64 -19.07
C GLU A 51 32.22 4.46 -18.17
N LYS A 52 32.50 3.25 -18.68
CA LYS A 52 32.59 2.05 -17.86
C LYS A 52 33.67 2.27 -16.82
N LEU A 53 33.29 2.41 -15.55
CA LEU A 53 34.21 2.22 -14.44
C LEU A 53 34.80 0.82 -14.55
N ASP A 54 36.09 0.76 -14.84
CA ASP A 54 36.86 -0.48 -14.91
C ASP A 54 37.02 -1.01 -13.47
N ILE A 55 36.22 -2.03 -13.12
CA ILE A 55 36.10 -2.61 -11.77
C ILE A 55 37.37 -3.43 -11.39
N ASN A 56 38.50 -3.25 -12.08
CA ASN A 56 39.71 -4.06 -11.92
C ASN A 56 40.96 -3.29 -11.49
N SER A 57 40.83 -2.14 -10.84
CA SER A 57 41.92 -1.54 -10.07
C SER A 57 41.57 -1.43 -8.59
N SER A 58 41.57 -2.57 -7.93
CA SER A 58 41.54 -2.69 -6.47
C SER A 58 42.83 -2.11 -5.87
N ILE A 59 42.88 -0.79 -5.68
CA ILE A 59 43.70 -0.22 -4.61
C ILE A 59 42.91 -0.49 -3.33
N PHE A 60 43.20 -1.62 -2.69
CA PHE A 60 42.68 -1.95 -1.38
C PHE A 60 43.33 -0.99 -0.37
N ILE A 61 42.65 0.11 -0.04
CA ILE A 61 43.01 0.97 1.08
C ILE A 61 42.22 0.43 2.27
N PRO A 62 42.86 -0.22 3.26
CA PRO A 62 42.16 -0.69 4.45
C PRO A 62 41.51 0.49 5.18
N ASN A 63 40.32 0.28 5.74
CA ASN A 63 39.64 1.17 6.70
C ASN A 63 38.94 2.43 6.15
N ARG A 64 38.46 2.42 4.91
CA ARG A 64 37.51 3.45 4.45
C ARG A 64 36.08 2.92 4.46
N PHE A 65 35.16 3.72 5.00
CA PHE A 65 33.72 3.42 5.07
C PHE A 65 32.98 4.32 4.09
N MET A 66 32.17 3.74 3.20
CA MET A 66 31.45 4.50 2.18
C MET A 66 29.94 4.41 2.42
N CYS A 67 29.23 5.53 2.45
CA CYS A 67 27.78 5.51 2.56
C CYS A 67 27.13 4.86 1.31
N ASP A 68 26.20 3.93 1.52
CA ASP A 68 25.50 3.25 0.41
C ASP A 68 24.55 4.18 -0.37
N PHE A 69 24.17 5.33 0.21
CA PHE A 69 23.17 6.24 -0.37
C PHE A 69 23.78 7.43 -1.10
N CYS A 70 24.70 8.16 -0.47
CA CYS A 70 25.30 9.36 -1.04
C CYS A 70 26.77 9.17 -1.44
N SER A 71 27.34 7.98 -1.20
CA SER A 71 28.73 7.65 -1.51
C SER A 71 29.78 8.51 -0.80
N THR A 72 29.39 9.23 0.26
CA THR A 72 30.36 9.92 1.15
C THR A 72 31.30 8.89 1.75
N VAL A 73 32.59 9.20 1.75
CA VAL A 73 33.65 8.32 2.24
C VAL A 73 34.22 8.87 3.54
N TYR A 74 34.37 8.00 4.52
CA TYR A 74 34.93 8.28 5.83
C TYR A 74 36.23 7.49 6.00
N ASP A 75 37.26 8.14 6.54
CA ASP A 75 38.59 7.56 6.71
C ASP A 75 38.74 6.78 8.03
N SER A 76 37.81 6.92 8.97
CA SER A 76 37.87 6.27 10.28
C SER A 76 36.48 5.83 10.77
N LYS A 77 36.45 4.79 11.62
CA LYS A 77 35.21 4.33 12.27
C LYS A 77 34.91 5.19 13.51
N GLU A 78 35.95 5.72 14.15
CA GLU A 78 35.85 6.52 15.37
C GLU A 78 35.07 7.82 15.16
N GLU A 79 35.08 8.36 13.94
CA GLU A 79 34.33 9.57 13.57
C GLU A 79 32.86 9.29 13.23
N LEU A 80 32.46 8.02 13.12
CA LEU A 80 31.12 7.64 12.70
C LEU A 80 30.22 7.34 13.88
N ASP A 81 29.00 7.89 13.86
CA ASP A 81 27.91 7.37 14.69
C ASP A 81 27.53 5.97 14.20
N HIS A 82 27.76 4.95 15.03
CA HIS A 82 27.65 3.56 14.63
C HIS A 82 27.02 2.68 15.69
N LYS A 83 26.39 1.61 15.21
CA LYS A 83 25.81 0.56 16.05
C LYS A 83 26.14 -0.78 15.40
N ASP A 84 26.86 -1.62 16.15
CA ASP A 84 27.28 -3.01 15.86
C ASP A 84 27.55 -3.37 14.39
N GLU A 85 26.51 -3.36 13.57
CA GLU A 85 26.43 -3.85 12.20
C GLU A 85 26.60 -2.75 11.13
N GLY A 86 26.50 -1.47 11.50
CA GLY A 86 26.58 -0.35 10.55
C GLY A 86 26.77 1.03 11.19
N PHE A 87 26.68 2.07 10.36
CA PHE A 87 26.88 3.47 10.74
C PHE A 87 25.90 4.42 10.04
N TRP A 88 25.64 5.57 10.65
CA TRP A 88 24.89 6.66 10.05
C TRP A 88 25.82 7.62 9.31
N CYS A 89 25.44 7.95 8.08
CA CYS A 89 26.17 8.92 7.26
C CYS A 89 25.86 10.35 7.70
N GLU A 90 26.85 11.10 8.17
CA GLU A 90 26.69 12.53 8.54
C GLU A 90 26.18 13.43 7.40
N ALA A 91 26.32 13.01 6.14
CA ALA A 91 25.91 13.83 4.99
C ALA A 91 24.44 13.64 4.60
N CYS A 92 23.84 12.48 4.88
CA CYS A 92 22.48 12.16 4.43
C CYS A 92 21.63 11.40 5.45
N ASP A 93 22.14 11.21 6.67
CA ASP A 93 21.53 10.45 7.77
C ASP A 93 21.15 9.01 7.42
N GLY A 94 21.75 8.46 6.35
CA GLY A 94 21.47 7.11 5.88
C GLY A 94 22.26 6.05 6.64
N PHE A 95 21.59 5.00 7.10
CA PHE A 95 22.23 3.86 7.77
C PHE A 95 22.85 2.89 6.76
N THR A 96 24.15 2.71 6.87
CA THR A 96 24.97 1.87 6.00
C THR A 96 25.57 0.71 6.79
N TYR A 97 25.41 -0.51 6.28
CA TYR A 97 26.03 -1.69 6.89
C TYR A 97 27.53 -1.72 6.58
N PHE A 98 28.36 -2.09 7.56
CA PHE A 98 29.83 -2.11 7.39
C PHE A 98 30.30 -3.08 6.28
N ASN A 99 29.53 -4.12 6.02
CA ASN A 99 29.80 -5.10 4.96
C ASN A 99 29.13 -4.74 3.61
N HIS A 100 28.49 -3.58 3.50
CA HIS A 100 27.69 -3.14 2.34
C HIS A 100 26.66 -4.17 1.87
N THR A 101 26.27 -5.09 2.76
CA THR A 101 25.35 -6.17 2.45
C THR A 101 24.16 -6.02 3.37
N ARG A 102 23.08 -5.47 2.83
CA ARG A 102 21.80 -5.52 3.52
C ARG A 102 21.39 -6.99 3.70
N PRO A 103 20.95 -7.38 4.90
CA PRO A 103 20.48 -8.74 5.11
C PRO A 103 19.33 -9.08 4.15
N ASN A 104 18.99 -10.36 4.00
CA ASN A 104 17.77 -10.79 3.25
C ASN A 104 16.45 -10.38 3.93
N HIS A 105 16.55 -9.53 4.95
CA HIS A 105 15.53 -8.89 5.72
C HIS A 105 15.88 -7.40 5.73
N ASP A 106 14.89 -6.50 5.70
CA ASP A 106 15.05 -5.07 5.41
C ASP A 106 15.10 -4.78 3.89
N ARG A 107 14.10 -5.32 3.18
CA ARG A 107 13.97 -5.15 1.72
C ARG A 107 12.97 -4.06 1.37
N PHE A 108 13.19 -3.40 0.24
CA PHE A 108 12.26 -2.44 -0.34
C PHE A 108 12.00 -2.81 -1.80
N ILE A 109 10.85 -3.43 -2.05
CA ILE A 109 10.48 -4.00 -3.34
C ILE A 109 9.42 -3.13 -4.00
N LEU A 110 9.70 -2.67 -5.22
CA LEU A 110 8.74 -1.95 -6.06
C LEU A 110 8.25 -2.85 -7.20
N ILE A 111 6.93 -2.99 -7.33
CA ILE A 111 6.28 -3.79 -8.38
C ILE A 111 5.35 -2.89 -9.19
N LEU A 112 5.61 -2.78 -10.49
CA LEU A 112 4.86 -1.94 -11.42
C LEU A 112 4.05 -2.80 -12.39
N GLU A 113 2.73 -2.60 -12.42
CA GLU A 113 1.81 -3.27 -13.33
C GLU A 113 1.68 -2.50 -14.66
N ASP A 114 2.21 -3.04 -15.75
CA ASP A 114 2.11 -2.47 -17.09
C ASP A 114 1.20 -3.35 -17.99
N PRO A 115 0.12 -2.81 -18.58
CA PRO A 115 -0.71 -3.55 -19.55
C PRO A 115 0.01 -3.96 -20.85
N SER A 116 1.11 -3.30 -21.20
CA SER A 116 1.90 -3.59 -22.41
C SER A 116 2.86 -4.77 -22.23
N GLU A 117 3.22 -5.08 -20.99
CA GLU A 117 4.07 -6.22 -20.67
C GLU A 117 3.30 -7.54 -20.76
N PRO A 118 3.97 -8.64 -21.16
CA PRO A 118 3.33 -9.94 -21.21
C PRO A 118 2.91 -10.35 -19.80
N ALA A 119 1.73 -10.96 -19.71
CA ALA A 119 1.26 -11.53 -18.46
C ALA A 119 2.31 -12.50 -17.89
N LEU A 120 2.51 -12.47 -16.56
CA LEU A 120 3.45 -13.34 -15.86
C LEU A 120 3.34 -14.79 -16.37
N LYS A 121 4.40 -15.24 -17.04
CA LYS A 121 4.48 -16.55 -17.73
C LYS A 121 4.64 -17.71 -16.76
N GLN A 122 5.18 -17.45 -15.57
CA GLN A 122 5.26 -18.43 -14.50
C GLN A 122 3.98 -18.37 -13.68
N GLU A 123 3.24 -19.48 -13.67
CA GLU A 123 2.55 -19.85 -12.43
C GLU A 123 3.65 -20.01 -11.38
N TYR A 124 3.77 -19.04 -10.48
CA TYR A 124 4.53 -19.22 -9.24
C TYR A 124 3.84 -20.38 -8.51
N LYS A 125 4.33 -21.59 -8.77
CA LYS A 125 3.86 -22.82 -8.11
C LYS A 125 4.41 -22.77 -6.71
N THR A 126 3.54 -22.37 -5.80
CA THR A 126 3.80 -22.41 -4.38
C THR A 126 3.36 -23.78 -3.87
N ASP A 127 4.14 -24.39 -2.98
CA ASP A 127 3.73 -25.62 -2.29
C ASP A 127 2.53 -25.38 -1.36
N ILE A 128 2.24 -24.12 -1.07
CA ILE A 128 1.12 -23.65 -0.25
C ILE A 128 -0.04 -23.23 -1.16
N LYS A 129 -1.25 -23.71 -0.84
CA LYS A 129 -2.47 -23.33 -1.55
C LYS A 129 -3.05 -22.03 -0.97
N LEU A 130 -2.87 -20.92 -1.70
CA LEU A 130 -3.38 -19.61 -1.31
C LEU A 130 -4.85 -19.42 -1.73
N SER A 131 -5.72 -19.09 -0.78
CA SER A 131 -7.16 -18.85 -1.05
C SER A 131 -7.39 -17.42 -1.57
N SER A 132 -7.38 -17.24 -2.89
CA SER A 132 -7.50 -15.92 -3.54
C SER A 132 -8.93 -15.35 -3.61
N HIS A 133 -9.91 -16.01 -3.00
CA HIS A 133 -11.34 -15.69 -3.18
C HIS A 133 -12.13 -15.53 -1.86
N LEU A 134 -11.47 -15.00 -0.84
CA LEU A 134 -12.09 -14.72 0.47
C LEU A 134 -12.76 -13.35 0.57
N SER A 135 -12.26 -12.33 -0.13
CA SER A 135 -12.85 -11.00 -0.06
C SER A 135 -14.31 -10.99 -0.56
N PRO A 136 -15.27 -10.42 0.18
CA PRO A 136 -16.64 -10.22 -0.31
C PRO A 136 -16.72 -9.10 -1.36
N LEU A 137 -15.72 -8.22 -1.38
CA LEU A 137 -15.66 -7.08 -2.28
C LEU A 137 -15.12 -7.46 -3.65
N ARG A 138 -15.58 -6.71 -4.64
CA ARG A 138 -14.89 -6.55 -5.92
C ARG A 138 -14.25 -5.18 -5.92
N TYR A 139 -12.94 -5.12 -5.70
CA TYR A 139 -12.24 -3.87 -5.53
C TYR A 139 -11.32 -3.58 -6.73
N PRO A 140 -11.32 -2.36 -7.28
CA PRO A 140 -10.33 -1.96 -8.29
C PRO A 140 -8.90 -2.20 -7.77
N GLY A 141 -8.02 -2.75 -8.59
CA GLY A 141 -6.65 -3.08 -8.18
C GLY A 141 -6.50 -4.35 -7.35
N GLY A 142 -7.59 -5.07 -7.03
CA GLY A 142 -7.55 -6.29 -6.21
C GLY A 142 -6.54 -7.34 -6.72
N LYS A 143 -5.60 -7.70 -5.84
CA LYS A 143 -4.42 -8.53 -6.11
C LYS A 143 -4.66 -10.04 -6.08
N SER A 144 -5.92 -10.50 -6.17
CA SER A 144 -6.27 -11.94 -6.13
C SER A 144 -5.57 -12.80 -7.18
N LYS A 145 -5.22 -12.22 -8.35
CA LYS A 145 -4.45 -12.91 -9.41
C LYS A 145 -2.94 -12.84 -9.24
N LEU A 146 -2.45 -11.99 -8.33
CA LEU A 146 -1.03 -11.76 -8.04
C LEU A 146 -0.61 -12.33 -6.70
N VAL A 147 -1.50 -12.99 -5.94
CA VAL A 147 -1.21 -13.48 -4.58
C VAL A 147 0.05 -14.35 -4.55
N ASN A 148 0.18 -15.35 -5.43
CA ASN A 148 1.36 -16.22 -5.44
C ASN A 148 2.66 -15.46 -5.77
N TYR A 149 2.58 -14.45 -6.63
CA TYR A 149 3.71 -13.62 -7.02
C TYR A 149 4.15 -12.70 -5.87
N LEU A 150 3.19 -12.02 -5.22
CA LEU A 150 3.48 -11.19 -4.06
C LEU A 150 4.00 -12.03 -2.89
N TYR A 151 3.45 -13.24 -2.70
CA TYR A 151 3.95 -14.17 -1.69
C TYR A 151 5.40 -14.59 -1.93
N SER A 152 5.84 -14.80 -3.18
CA SER A 152 7.25 -15.14 -3.45
C SER A 152 8.24 -14.05 -3.05
N HIS A 153 7.75 -12.82 -2.88
CA HIS A 153 8.53 -11.68 -2.41
C HIS A 153 8.50 -11.52 -0.90
N LEU A 154 7.84 -12.39 -0.13
CA LEU A 154 7.73 -12.27 1.32
C LEU A 154 8.82 -13.08 2.03
N SER A 155 9.71 -12.44 2.79
CA SER A 155 10.76 -13.12 3.57
C SER A 155 10.16 -13.88 4.75
N GLU A 156 10.64 -15.10 5.02
CA GLU A 156 10.14 -15.96 6.10
C GLU A 156 10.27 -15.33 7.49
N SER A 157 11.36 -14.60 7.74
CA SER A 157 11.58 -13.87 9.00
C SER A 157 10.68 -12.64 9.18
N LYS A 158 10.01 -12.17 8.13
CA LYS A 158 9.21 -10.93 8.11
C LYS A 158 7.70 -11.19 7.98
N ARG A 159 7.26 -12.40 8.32
CA ARG A 159 5.86 -12.85 8.16
C ARG A 159 5.04 -12.77 9.44
N LYS A 160 5.58 -12.31 10.56
CA LYS A 160 4.83 -12.27 11.82
C LYS A 160 3.58 -11.40 11.69
N THR A 161 3.78 -10.18 11.19
CA THR A 161 2.71 -9.20 10.97
C THR A 161 2.74 -8.68 9.55
N LEU A 162 1.59 -8.68 8.87
CA LEU A 162 1.40 -7.91 7.64
C LEU A 162 0.66 -6.61 7.96
N TYR A 163 1.21 -5.50 7.47
CA TYR A 163 0.63 -4.16 7.58
C TYR A 163 0.14 -3.72 6.20
N SER A 164 -1.13 -3.34 6.06
CA SER A 164 -1.69 -2.84 4.81
C SER A 164 -2.34 -1.46 5.02
N PRO A 165 -1.61 -0.36 4.72
CA PRO A 165 -2.14 1.00 4.85
C PRO A 165 -3.35 1.32 3.94
N PHE A 166 -3.55 0.52 2.88
CA PHE A 166 -4.57 0.69 1.84
C PHE A 166 -5.27 -0.64 1.56
N VAL A 167 -5.96 -1.21 2.55
CA VAL A 167 -6.48 -2.58 2.44
C VAL A 167 -7.48 -2.75 1.29
N GLY A 168 -8.34 -1.76 1.04
CA GLY A 168 -9.40 -1.86 0.04
C GLY A 168 -10.19 -3.17 0.15
N GLY A 169 -10.00 -4.05 -0.84
CA GLY A 169 -10.62 -5.38 -0.88
C GLY A 169 -9.92 -6.47 -0.05
N GLY A 170 -8.67 -6.30 0.36
CA GLY A 170 -7.92 -7.22 1.22
C GLY A 170 -7.65 -8.62 0.65
N SER A 171 -7.61 -8.80 -0.68
CA SER A 171 -7.52 -10.14 -1.28
C SER A 171 -6.18 -10.84 -1.06
N TYR A 172 -5.08 -10.07 -0.98
CA TYR A 172 -3.75 -10.62 -0.75
C TYR A 172 -3.57 -10.93 0.74
N GLU A 173 -3.95 -9.96 1.57
CA GLU A 173 -3.96 -9.98 3.02
C GLU A 173 -4.71 -11.18 3.58
N LEU A 174 -5.97 -11.37 3.15
CA LEU A 174 -6.78 -12.52 3.57
C LEU A 174 -6.20 -13.84 3.11
N ALA A 175 -5.60 -13.89 1.92
CA ALA A 175 -5.02 -15.12 1.40
C ALA A 175 -3.82 -15.57 2.23
N LEU A 176 -2.98 -14.62 2.68
CA LEU A 176 -1.85 -14.92 3.56
C LEU A 176 -2.31 -15.34 4.95
N LEU A 177 -3.25 -14.60 5.55
CA LEU A 177 -3.72 -14.88 6.91
C LEU A 177 -4.45 -16.23 6.98
N HIS A 178 -5.36 -16.50 6.05
CA HIS A 178 -6.11 -17.76 6.00
C HIS A 178 -5.21 -18.96 5.71
N SER A 179 -4.08 -18.75 5.05
CA SER A 179 -3.11 -19.82 4.78
C SER A 179 -2.05 -19.94 5.88
N GLU A 180 -2.25 -19.24 7.01
CA GLU A 180 -1.35 -19.21 8.17
C GLU A 180 0.09 -18.80 7.84
N ILE A 181 0.28 -18.07 6.73
CA ILE A 181 1.58 -17.53 6.34
C ILE A 181 1.96 -16.37 7.24
N ILE A 182 0.97 -15.59 7.66
CA ILE A 182 1.13 -14.51 8.62
C ILE A 182 0.34 -14.81 9.89
N SER A 183 0.85 -14.35 11.03
CA SER A 183 0.20 -14.57 12.33
C SER A 183 -0.77 -13.45 12.70
N GLN A 184 -0.49 -12.23 12.26
CA GLN A 184 -1.27 -11.03 12.54
C GLN A 184 -1.43 -10.20 11.27
N LEU A 185 -2.61 -9.60 11.11
CA LEU A 185 -2.94 -8.70 10.01
C LEU A 185 -3.41 -7.37 10.58
N LYS A 186 -2.68 -6.30 10.28
CA LYS A 186 -3.06 -4.93 10.62
C LYS A 186 -3.40 -4.20 9.33
N ILE A 187 -4.65 -3.78 9.20
CA ILE A 187 -5.19 -3.17 7.99
C ILE A 187 -5.71 -1.77 8.30
N ASN A 188 -5.64 -0.91 7.29
CA ASN A 188 -6.12 0.45 7.34
C ASN A 188 -6.78 0.83 6.02
N ASP A 189 -7.82 1.67 6.09
CA ASP A 189 -8.34 2.37 4.92
C ASP A 189 -8.92 3.70 5.36
N LEU A 190 -8.67 4.75 4.58
CA LEU A 190 -9.23 6.08 4.85
C LEU A 190 -10.68 6.21 4.37
N ASP A 191 -11.13 5.34 3.46
CA ASP A 191 -12.53 5.31 3.05
C ASP A 191 -13.40 4.74 4.17
N TYR A 192 -14.20 5.62 4.79
CA TYR A 192 -15.06 5.24 5.92
C TYR A 192 -16.02 4.09 5.59
N GLY A 193 -16.46 3.94 4.34
CA GLY A 193 -17.31 2.83 3.94
C GLY A 193 -16.56 1.50 3.94
N VAL A 194 -15.33 1.51 3.43
CA VAL A 194 -14.43 0.34 3.47
C VAL A 194 -14.09 -0.01 4.92
N PHE A 195 -13.67 0.96 5.72
CA PHE A 195 -13.42 0.79 7.15
C PHE A 195 -14.64 0.20 7.87
N SER A 196 -15.81 0.81 7.71
CA SER A 196 -17.05 0.38 8.36
C SER A 196 -17.40 -1.06 7.99
N LEU A 197 -17.21 -1.44 6.72
CA LEU A 197 -17.44 -2.81 6.26
C LEU A 197 -16.49 -3.80 6.91
N TRP A 198 -15.17 -3.52 6.92
CA TRP A 198 -14.20 -4.36 7.61
C TRP A 198 -14.51 -4.49 9.09
N TRP A 199 -14.72 -3.37 9.78
CA TRP A 199 -15.07 -3.36 11.20
C TRP A 199 -16.33 -4.20 11.47
N THR A 200 -17.38 -4.03 10.67
CA THR A 200 -18.63 -4.78 10.85
C THR A 200 -18.43 -6.28 10.59
N MET A 201 -17.64 -6.67 9.59
CA MET A 201 -17.33 -8.09 9.34
C MET A 201 -16.54 -8.74 10.48
N LEU A 202 -15.68 -7.98 11.15
CA LEU A 202 -14.84 -8.48 12.25
C LEU A 202 -15.60 -8.54 13.58
N HIS A 203 -16.44 -7.54 13.86
CA HIS A 203 -17.01 -7.34 15.20
C HIS A 203 -18.52 -7.59 15.28
N MET A 204 -19.25 -7.42 14.18
CA MET A 204 -20.72 -7.58 14.12
C MET A 204 -21.18 -8.29 12.84
N PRO A 205 -20.59 -9.44 12.46
CA PRO A 205 -20.88 -10.12 11.19
C PRO A 205 -22.34 -10.54 11.05
N SER A 206 -23.02 -10.81 12.18
CA SER A 206 -24.43 -11.20 12.21
C SER A 206 -25.35 -10.14 11.60
N GLU A 207 -25.03 -8.86 11.73
CA GLU A 207 -25.83 -7.76 11.16
C GLU A 207 -25.84 -7.81 9.64
N LEU A 208 -24.66 -7.98 9.02
CA LEU A 208 -24.55 -8.13 7.57
C LEU A 208 -25.17 -9.45 7.10
N ILE A 209 -24.91 -10.56 7.79
CA ILE A 209 -25.44 -11.87 7.43
C ILE A 209 -26.98 -11.86 7.45
N TYR A 210 -27.58 -11.29 8.50
CA TYR A 210 -29.02 -11.18 8.62
C TYR A 210 -29.63 -10.40 7.45
N ARG A 211 -29.05 -9.25 7.08
CA ARG A 211 -29.53 -8.46 5.94
C ARG A 211 -29.34 -9.20 4.61
N ILE A 212 -28.21 -9.88 4.39
CA ILE A 212 -27.97 -10.67 3.17
C ILE A 212 -28.97 -11.83 3.03
N GLN A 213 -29.40 -12.43 4.14
CA GLN A 213 -30.36 -13.54 4.14
C GLN A 213 -31.80 -13.08 3.87
N ASN A 214 -32.18 -11.91 4.38
CA ASN A 214 -33.58 -11.47 4.42
C ASN A 214 -33.91 -10.41 3.37
N ASP A 215 -32.92 -9.67 2.87
CA ASP A 215 -33.14 -8.62 1.87
C ASP A 215 -32.77 -9.10 0.46
N ILE A 216 -33.67 -8.84 -0.49
CA ILE A 216 -33.37 -8.93 -1.93
C ILE A 216 -33.10 -7.51 -2.42
N PRO A 217 -31.85 -7.18 -2.81
CA PRO A 217 -31.53 -5.82 -3.22
C PRO A 217 -32.34 -5.32 -4.40
N SER A 218 -32.78 -4.07 -4.28
CA SER A 218 -33.46 -3.34 -5.33
C SER A 218 -32.60 -2.20 -5.89
N ARG A 219 -32.98 -1.72 -7.07
CA ARG A 219 -32.34 -0.57 -7.70
C ARG A 219 -32.54 0.73 -6.91
N ASN A 220 -33.67 0.86 -6.21
CA ASN A 220 -33.93 2.01 -5.35
C ASN A 220 -32.98 2.02 -4.15
N GLN A 221 -32.76 0.87 -3.51
CA GLN A 221 -31.77 0.73 -2.44
C GLN A 221 -30.36 1.03 -2.95
N TYR A 222 -29.99 0.57 -4.15
CA TYR A 222 -28.71 0.92 -4.77
C TYR A 222 -28.49 2.44 -4.89
N PHE A 223 -29.47 3.17 -5.44
CA PHE A 223 -29.33 4.62 -5.59
C PHE A 223 -29.40 5.37 -4.26
N ALA A 224 -30.15 4.86 -3.27
CA ALA A 224 -30.12 5.39 -1.91
C ALA A 224 -28.72 5.25 -1.29
N ALA A 225 -28.19 4.02 -1.27
CA ALA A 225 -26.84 3.73 -0.80
C ALA A 225 -25.76 4.53 -1.53
N GLN A 226 -25.86 4.66 -2.86
CA GLN A 226 -24.91 5.46 -3.64
C GLN A 226 -24.96 6.96 -3.28
N ARG A 227 -26.14 7.51 -2.95
CA ARG A 227 -26.24 8.90 -2.45
C ARG A 227 -25.59 9.05 -1.09
N ASN A 228 -25.75 8.06 -0.22
CA ASN A 228 -25.13 8.05 1.10
C ASN A 228 -23.60 8.03 1.02
N ILE A 229 -23.04 7.17 0.15
CA ILE A 229 -21.60 7.16 -0.15
C ILE A 229 -21.12 8.53 -0.66
N LYS A 230 -21.84 9.13 -1.63
CA LYS A 230 -21.49 10.46 -2.17
C LYS A 230 -21.53 11.56 -1.11
N ASN A 231 -22.43 11.44 -0.14
CA ASN A 231 -22.55 12.34 1.00
C ASN A 231 -21.63 11.95 2.17
N LYS A 232 -20.65 11.07 1.93
CA LYS A 232 -19.66 10.62 2.94
C LYS A 232 -20.32 10.08 4.21
N PHE A 233 -21.45 9.37 4.05
CA PHE A 233 -22.20 8.77 5.15
C PHE A 233 -22.60 9.76 6.26
N LYS A 234 -22.75 11.05 5.93
CA LYS A 234 -23.08 12.09 6.92
C LYS A 234 -24.39 11.75 7.65
N GLY A 235 -24.30 11.55 8.96
CA GLY A 235 -25.44 11.25 9.82
C GLY A 235 -25.91 9.79 9.79
N GLN A 236 -25.13 8.88 9.23
CA GLN A 236 -25.38 7.44 9.29
C GLN A 236 -24.50 6.76 10.34
N ASP A 237 -25.03 5.69 10.92
CA ASP A 237 -24.22 4.79 11.72
C ASP A 237 -23.30 3.91 10.85
N MET A 238 -22.33 3.28 11.51
CA MET A 238 -21.31 2.44 10.88
C MET A 238 -21.88 1.19 10.21
N ILE A 239 -22.93 0.57 10.77
CA ILE A 239 -23.51 -0.66 10.24
C ILE A 239 -24.27 -0.35 8.93
N GLU A 240 -24.97 0.78 8.87
CA GLU A 240 -25.59 1.26 7.63
C GLU A 240 -24.54 1.66 6.59
N ALA A 241 -23.43 2.30 6.99
CA ALA A 241 -22.33 2.60 6.07
C ALA A 241 -21.69 1.33 5.49
N ALA A 242 -21.49 0.30 6.32
CA ALA A 242 -21.01 -1.02 5.90
C ALA A 242 -21.96 -1.68 4.90
N TRP A 243 -23.27 -1.65 5.18
CA TRP A 243 -24.28 -2.21 4.30
C TRP A 243 -24.36 -1.49 2.96
N ASP A 244 -24.43 -0.16 2.97
CA ASP A 244 -24.49 0.66 1.76
C ASP A 244 -23.25 0.42 0.88
N THR A 245 -22.08 0.29 1.51
CA THR A 245 -20.82 -0.04 0.83
C THR A 245 -20.87 -1.41 0.15
N LEU A 246 -21.27 -2.46 0.88
CA LEU A 246 -21.41 -3.81 0.34
C LEU A 246 -22.44 -3.85 -0.80
N LEU A 247 -23.59 -3.22 -0.59
CA LEU A 247 -24.70 -3.18 -1.55
C LEU A 247 -24.26 -2.54 -2.86
N VAL A 248 -23.67 -1.34 -2.80
CA VAL A 248 -23.18 -0.65 -4.00
C VAL A 248 -22.08 -1.46 -4.65
N ASN A 249 -21.12 -2.01 -3.89
CA ASN A 249 -20.04 -2.80 -4.46
C ASN A 249 -20.55 -4.03 -5.25
N ARG A 250 -21.52 -4.76 -4.72
CA ARG A 250 -22.03 -5.97 -5.38
C ARG A 250 -22.94 -5.68 -6.57
N LEU A 251 -23.60 -4.52 -6.59
CA LEU A 251 -24.55 -4.17 -7.62
C LEU A 251 -23.99 -3.20 -8.68
N ALA A 252 -22.86 -2.55 -8.43
CA ALA A 252 -22.23 -1.63 -9.37
C ALA A 252 -21.44 -2.35 -10.47
N PHE A 253 -21.37 -1.73 -11.64
CA PHE A 253 -20.41 -2.14 -12.67
C PHE A 253 -18.99 -2.08 -12.11
N SER A 254 -18.26 -3.20 -12.26
CA SER A 254 -16.93 -3.43 -11.68
C SER A 254 -16.78 -3.20 -10.16
N GLY A 255 -17.87 -3.04 -9.41
CA GLY A 255 -17.82 -2.73 -7.97
C GLY A 255 -17.37 -1.31 -7.63
N ILE A 256 -17.34 -0.41 -8.62
CA ILE A 256 -16.91 0.98 -8.44
C ILE A 256 -18.07 1.80 -7.84
N PRO A 257 -17.89 2.49 -6.70
CA PRO A 257 -18.97 3.23 -6.03
C PRO A 257 -19.65 4.29 -6.91
N LYS A 258 -18.88 4.91 -7.82
CA LYS A 258 -19.33 5.95 -8.75
C LYS A 258 -20.05 5.41 -9.99
N ALA A 259 -20.00 4.10 -10.24
CA ALA A 259 -20.51 3.51 -11.47
C ALA A 259 -22.04 3.37 -11.49
N HIS A 260 -22.57 3.00 -12.65
CA HIS A 260 -23.96 2.59 -12.79
C HIS A 260 -24.17 1.17 -12.26
N PRO A 261 -25.39 0.85 -11.80
CA PRO A 261 -25.72 -0.51 -11.41
C PRO A 261 -25.65 -1.46 -12.60
N LEU A 262 -25.41 -2.74 -12.34
CA LEU A 262 -25.42 -3.80 -13.35
C LEU A 262 -26.75 -3.83 -14.09
N GLY A 263 -26.67 -3.99 -15.41
CA GLY A 263 -27.81 -3.84 -16.32
C GLY A 263 -28.19 -2.39 -16.66
N GLY A 264 -27.46 -1.39 -16.16
CA GLY A 264 -27.73 0.03 -16.42
C GLY A 264 -28.90 0.58 -15.60
N LYS A 265 -29.27 1.85 -15.85
CA LYS A 265 -30.31 2.56 -15.07
C LYS A 265 -31.68 1.89 -15.10
N ASN A 266 -32.03 1.25 -16.21
CA ASN A 266 -33.36 0.65 -16.44
C ASN A 266 -33.29 -0.86 -16.73
N GLY A 267 -32.21 -1.54 -16.29
CA GLY A 267 -32.02 -2.97 -16.54
C GLY A 267 -32.92 -3.88 -15.69
N THR A 268 -33.00 -5.16 -16.06
CA THR A 268 -33.75 -6.18 -15.33
C THR A 268 -33.15 -6.48 -13.95
N GLN A 269 -33.96 -7.02 -13.03
CA GLN A 269 -33.50 -7.43 -11.70
C GLN A 269 -32.46 -8.54 -11.77
N SER A 270 -32.59 -9.49 -12.70
CA SER A 270 -31.59 -10.54 -12.93
C SER A 270 -30.21 -9.96 -13.29
N LYS A 271 -30.16 -8.93 -14.15
CA LYS A 271 -28.90 -8.25 -14.49
C LYS A 271 -28.32 -7.49 -13.29
N LEU A 272 -29.16 -6.83 -12.49
CA LEU A 272 -28.76 -6.13 -11.27
C LEU A 272 -28.10 -7.10 -10.26
N LEU A 273 -28.76 -8.25 -10.05
CA LEU A 273 -28.36 -9.25 -9.06
C LEU A 273 -27.34 -10.27 -9.59
N ALA A 274 -26.81 -10.09 -10.80
CA ALA A 274 -25.87 -11.04 -11.43
C ALA A 274 -24.61 -11.32 -10.58
N ARG A 275 -24.29 -10.44 -9.62
CA ARG A 275 -23.18 -10.59 -8.67
C ARG A 275 -23.63 -10.63 -7.21
N TRP A 276 -24.94 -10.66 -6.94
CA TRP A 276 -25.46 -10.86 -5.59
C TRP A 276 -25.65 -12.35 -5.33
N SER A 277 -24.71 -12.96 -4.62
CA SER A 277 -24.78 -14.37 -4.22
C SER A 277 -24.80 -14.47 -2.70
N PRO A 278 -26.00 -14.50 -2.08
CA PRO A 278 -26.14 -14.53 -0.62
C PRO A 278 -25.29 -15.62 0.05
N LYS A 279 -25.40 -16.86 -0.44
CA LYS A 279 -24.63 -18.01 0.07
C LYS A 279 -23.12 -17.77 0.04
N THR A 280 -22.61 -17.18 -1.04
CA THR A 280 -21.16 -16.91 -1.18
C THR A 280 -20.72 -15.76 -0.30
N LEU A 281 -21.51 -14.68 -0.22
CA LEU A 281 -21.21 -13.51 0.61
C LEU A 281 -21.19 -13.88 2.09
N ILE A 282 -22.21 -14.61 2.56
CA ILE A 282 -22.30 -15.09 3.94
C ILE A 282 -21.09 -15.96 4.28
N LYS A 283 -20.75 -16.94 3.42
CA LYS A 283 -19.58 -17.81 3.62
C LYS A 283 -18.28 -17.01 3.76
N ARG A 284 -18.11 -15.96 2.96
CA ARG A 284 -16.91 -15.09 3.00
C ARG A 284 -16.85 -14.25 4.28
N ILE A 285 -17.98 -13.66 4.68
CA ILE A 285 -18.06 -12.87 5.93
C ILE A 285 -17.80 -13.76 7.14
N GLN A 286 -18.35 -14.98 7.17
CA GLN A 286 -18.10 -15.96 8.23
C GLN A 286 -16.61 -16.33 8.30
N ALA A 287 -15.97 -16.65 7.18
CA ALA A 287 -14.55 -16.97 7.15
C ALA A 287 -13.66 -15.81 7.64
N ILE A 288 -14.02 -14.55 7.33
CA ILE A 288 -13.31 -13.37 7.85
C ILE A 288 -13.52 -13.25 9.36
N SER A 289 -14.75 -13.41 9.85
CA SER A 289 -15.08 -13.34 11.28
C SER A 289 -14.37 -14.43 12.09
N GLU A 290 -14.16 -15.62 11.53
CA GLU A 290 -13.42 -16.71 12.17
C GLU A 290 -11.94 -16.38 12.41
N MET A 291 -11.39 -15.38 11.71
CA MET A 291 -10.02 -14.89 11.87
C MET A 291 -9.93 -13.54 12.59
N ALA A 292 -11.03 -13.04 13.16
CA ALA A 292 -11.13 -11.67 13.64
C ALA A 292 -10.16 -11.34 14.80
N ASP A 293 -9.77 -12.33 15.60
CA ASP A 293 -8.78 -12.21 16.67
C ASP A 293 -7.37 -11.90 16.16
N LYS A 294 -7.10 -12.17 14.88
CA LYS A 294 -5.82 -11.90 14.21
C LYS A 294 -5.85 -10.66 13.32
N ILE A 295 -6.96 -9.94 13.25
CA ILE A 295 -7.15 -8.79 12.35
C ILE A 295 -7.47 -7.53 13.15
N THR A 296 -6.67 -6.49 12.97
CA THR A 296 -6.95 -5.14 13.49
C THR A 296 -7.21 -4.19 12.32
N ILE A 297 -8.30 -3.43 12.39
CA ILE A 297 -8.66 -2.40 11.39
C ILE A 297 -8.62 -1.01 12.00
N THR A 298 -8.00 -0.06 11.30
CA THR A 298 -7.98 1.37 11.64
C THR A 298 -8.56 2.22 10.51
N CYS A 299 -9.02 3.43 10.84
CA CYS A 299 -9.35 4.47 9.87
C CYS A 299 -8.47 5.71 10.10
N GLN A 300 -7.17 5.55 9.82
CA GLN A 300 -6.18 6.59 10.02
C GLN A 300 -5.47 7.01 8.73
N ASP A 301 -4.77 8.14 8.82
CA ASP A 301 -3.90 8.58 7.73
C ASP A 301 -2.83 7.52 7.43
N ALA A 302 -2.63 7.25 6.15
CA ALA A 302 -1.75 6.16 5.71
C ALA A 302 -0.29 6.41 6.08
N TYR A 303 0.15 7.67 6.19
CA TYR A 303 1.54 7.98 6.54
C TYR A 303 1.83 7.61 7.99
N GLY A 304 0.97 8.05 8.92
CA GLY A 304 1.10 7.67 10.33
C GLY A 304 1.04 6.14 10.54
N PHE A 305 0.17 5.46 9.80
CA PHE A 305 0.12 3.99 9.83
C PHE A 305 1.43 3.33 9.36
N VAL A 306 2.03 3.84 8.27
CA VAL A 306 3.30 3.34 7.75
C VAL A 306 4.46 3.61 8.72
N GLU A 307 4.53 4.82 9.29
CA GLU A 307 5.54 5.20 10.26
C GLU A 307 5.52 4.30 11.50
N GLU A 308 4.33 4.03 12.05
CA GLU A 308 4.18 3.11 13.19
C GLU A 308 4.53 1.67 12.83
N ALA A 309 4.11 1.22 11.63
CA ALA A 309 4.37 -0.13 11.16
C ALA A 309 5.85 -0.41 10.90
N TYR A 310 6.63 0.61 10.50
CA TYR A 310 8.01 0.45 10.07
C TYR A 310 8.93 -0.10 11.16
N TRP A 311 8.62 0.18 12.43
CA TRP A 311 9.43 -0.25 13.56
C TRP A 311 9.22 -1.72 13.97
N ASP A 312 8.27 -2.44 13.35
CA ASP A 312 8.09 -3.88 13.56
C ASP A 312 9.09 -4.66 12.70
N THR A 313 10.26 -4.97 13.26
CA THR A 313 11.34 -5.67 12.56
C THR A 313 11.01 -7.10 12.15
N ASP A 314 9.91 -7.69 12.64
CA ASP A 314 9.41 -9.00 12.23
C ASP A 314 8.27 -8.90 11.19
N GLY A 315 7.95 -7.68 10.74
CA GLY A 315 6.81 -7.38 9.89
C GLY A 315 7.14 -7.03 8.44
N THR A 316 6.10 -7.05 7.61
CA THR A 316 6.12 -6.54 6.24
C THR A 316 5.00 -5.52 6.05
N ILE A 317 5.31 -4.38 5.43
CA ILE A 317 4.35 -3.37 4.98
C ILE A 317 4.04 -3.58 3.50
N PHE A 318 2.78 -3.89 3.21
CA PHE A 318 2.27 -4.03 1.85
C PHE A 318 1.52 -2.77 1.43
N VAL A 319 2.15 -1.94 0.60
CA VAL A 319 1.65 -0.63 0.19
C VAL A 319 1.03 -0.74 -1.21
N ASP A 320 -0.31 -0.68 -1.30
CA ASP A 320 -1.07 -0.70 -2.56
C ASP A 320 -1.97 0.54 -2.69
N PRO A 321 -1.37 1.73 -2.90
CA PRO A 321 -2.09 2.99 -2.91
C PRO A 321 -2.96 3.15 -4.18
N PRO A 322 -3.85 4.16 -4.22
CA PRO A 322 -4.60 4.49 -5.43
C PRO A 322 -3.68 4.63 -6.66
N TYR A 323 -4.07 4.09 -7.81
CA TYR A 323 -3.29 4.22 -9.05
C TYR A 323 -3.15 5.67 -9.51
N VAL A 324 -2.00 6.04 -10.08
CA VAL A 324 -1.72 7.39 -10.57
C VAL A 324 -2.69 7.75 -11.70
N SER A 325 -2.82 6.87 -12.69
CA SER A 325 -3.53 7.20 -13.93
C SER A 325 -5.04 7.00 -13.84
N LYS A 326 -5.49 6.13 -12.93
CA LYS A 326 -6.90 5.70 -12.83
C LYS A 326 -7.54 6.01 -11.47
N GLY A 327 -6.80 6.60 -10.53
CA GLY A 327 -7.22 6.75 -9.14
C GLY A 327 -8.56 7.49 -8.99
N GLU A 328 -8.67 8.67 -9.59
CA GLU A 328 -9.87 9.53 -9.47
C GLU A 328 -11.16 8.84 -9.95
N ALA A 329 -11.07 8.05 -11.02
CA ALA A 329 -12.22 7.33 -11.58
C ALA A 329 -12.63 6.11 -10.75
N LEU A 330 -11.69 5.51 -10.03
CA LEU A 330 -11.87 4.23 -9.35
C LEU A 330 -12.19 4.37 -7.86
N TYR A 331 -11.59 5.35 -7.17
CA TYR A 331 -11.63 5.47 -5.72
C TYR A 331 -12.35 6.75 -5.26
N ASN A 332 -12.90 6.73 -4.05
CA ASN A 332 -13.47 7.93 -3.41
C ASN A 332 -12.37 8.85 -2.88
N HIS A 333 -11.31 8.26 -2.33
CA HIS A 333 -10.08 8.92 -1.94
C HIS A 333 -9.01 8.53 -2.97
N TYR A 334 -8.43 9.52 -3.64
CA TYR A 334 -7.38 9.32 -4.63
C TYR A 334 -6.20 10.22 -4.29
N TYR A 335 -5.02 9.81 -4.72
CA TYR A 335 -3.79 10.56 -4.51
C TYR A 335 -3.56 11.51 -5.69
N THR A 336 -3.13 12.72 -5.39
CA THR A 336 -2.56 13.65 -6.35
C THR A 336 -1.11 13.28 -6.65
N ALA A 337 -0.51 13.92 -7.67
CA ALA A 337 0.91 13.73 -7.94
C ALA A 337 1.80 14.07 -6.73
N THR A 338 1.41 15.07 -5.93
CA THR A 338 2.10 15.43 -4.69
C THR A 338 1.96 14.33 -3.64
N ASP A 339 0.76 13.76 -3.46
CA ASP A 339 0.56 12.67 -2.49
C ASP A 339 1.39 11.43 -2.85
N HIS A 340 1.50 11.10 -4.14
CA HIS A 340 2.38 10.02 -4.60
C HIS A 340 3.86 10.26 -4.28
N LYS A 341 4.34 11.50 -4.49
CA LYS A 341 5.72 11.89 -4.14
C LYS A 341 5.95 11.86 -2.64
N ASN A 342 4.98 12.30 -1.85
CA ASN A 342 5.07 12.31 -0.39
C ASN A 342 5.15 10.89 0.16
N LEU A 343 4.33 9.96 -0.36
CA LEU A 343 4.42 8.55 0.01
C LEU A 343 5.79 7.95 -0.37
N ALA A 344 6.28 8.24 -1.58
CA ALA A 344 7.60 7.77 -2.01
C ALA A 344 8.72 8.31 -1.11
N PHE A 345 8.67 9.61 -0.79
CA PHE A 345 9.60 10.27 0.11
C PHE A 345 9.60 9.61 1.50
N LEU A 346 8.43 9.38 2.09
CA LEU A 346 8.30 8.71 3.38
C LEU A 346 8.96 7.33 3.36
N LEU A 347 8.64 6.50 2.36
CA LEU A 347 9.17 5.14 2.27
C LEU A 347 10.69 5.12 2.03
N ASN A 348 11.19 5.99 1.15
CA ASN A 348 12.64 6.16 0.92
C ASN A 348 13.34 6.59 2.21
N HIS A 349 12.78 7.57 2.94
CA HIS A 349 13.39 8.10 4.15
C HIS A 349 13.43 7.08 5.29
N LEU A 350 12.33 6.34 5.52
CA LEU A 350 12.30 5.26 6.51
C LEU A 350 13.34 4.19 6.18
N TYR A 351 13.35 3.73 4.92
CA TYR A 351 14.28 2.71 4.45
C TYR A 351 15.75 3.15 4.52
N GLN A 352 16.02 4.42 4.22
CA GLN A 352 17.34 5.02 4.27
C GLN A 352 17.82 5.18 5.71
N GLY A 353 16.97 5.67 6.60
CA GLY A 353 17.34 6.11 7.94
C GLY A 353 17.71 4.96 8.87
N MET A 354 17.02 3.83 8.81
CA MET A 354 17.32 2.68 9.68
C MET A 354 16.72 1.38 9.15
N PRO A 355 17.32 0.20 9.44
CA PRO A 355 16.67 -1.10 9.27
C PRO A 355 15.32 -1.20 10.00
N GLY A 356 14.32 -1.79 9.35
CA GLY A 356 12.94 -1.88 9.87
C GLY A 356 12.14 -3.00 9.21
N ALA A 357 10.83 -2.82 9.11
CA ALA A 357 9.95 -3.74 8.38
C ALA A 357 10.35 -3.86 6.90
N ASP A 358 10.08 -5.03 6.29
CA ASP A 358 10.15 -5.15 4.83
C ASP A 358 9.07 -4.29 4.19
N ILE A 359 9.35 -3.67 3.04
CA ILE A 359 8.39 -2.85 2.28
C ILE A 359 8.16 -3.50 0.92
N ILE A 360 6.89 -3.75 0.59
CA ILE A 360 6.46 -4.18 -0.75
C ILE A 360 5.46 -3.16 -1.26
N VAL A 361 5.77 -2.51 -2.38
CA VAL A 361 4.93 -1.48 -2.99
C VAL A 361 4.43 -1.96 -4.35
N THR A 362 3.13 -1.79 -4.62
CA THR A 362 2.55 -2.05 -5.93
C THR A 362 1.94 -0.80 -6.54
N TYR A 363 2.16 -0.57 -7.84
CA TYR A 363 1.61 0.56 -8.59
C TYR A 363 1.22 0.18 -10.01
N ASP A 364 0.43 1.03 -10.69
CA ASP A 364 0.42 1.03 -12.15
C ASP A 364 1.75 1.59 -12.67
N TYR A 365 2.25 1.05 -13.78
CA TYR A 365 3.46 1.58 -14.39
C TYR A 365 3.22 3.05 -14.80
N ASN A 366 4.00 3.95 -14.19
CA ASN A 366 3.94 5.38 -14.44
C ASN A 366 5.30 6.01 -14.17
N ARG A 367 5.72 6.94 -15.05
CA ARG A 367 7.00 7.61 -14.94
C ARG A 367 7.14 8.41 -13.64
N LEU A 368 6.06 9.00 -13.13
CA LEU A 368 6.05 9.66 -11.83
C LEU A 368 6.55 8.74 -10.72
N ILE A 369 6.18 7.45 -10.75
CA ILE A 369 6.57 6.48 -9.75
C ILE A 369 8.01 6.04 -9.95
N THR A 370 8.41 5.71 -11.18
CA THR A 370 9.81 5.33 -11.46
C THR A 370 10.81 6.43 -11.13
N ASP A 371 10.40 7.69 -11.27
CA ASP A 371 11.24 8.86 -10.97
C ASP A 371 11.23 9.24 -9.47
N SER A 372 10.33 8.67 -8.64
CA SER A 372 10.19 9.03 -7.21
C SER A 372 10.74 7.99 -6.23
N TYR A 373 10.89 6.72 -6.65
CA TYR A 373 11.43 5.65 -5.81
C TYR A 373 12.90 5.43 -6.17
N GLU A 374 13.80 5.73 -5.23
CA GLU A 374 15.24 5.80 -5.46
C GLU A 374 16.02 4.63 -4.83
N TYR A 375 15.55 4.12 -3.68
CA TYR A 375 16.33 3.21 -2.82
C TYR A 375 15.78 1.78 -2.78
N GLN A 376 14.87 1.42 -3.68
CA GLN A 376 14.36 0.07 -3.80
C GLN A 376 15.51 -0.93 -4.05
N THR A 377 15.52 -2.01 -3.27
CA THR A 377 16.43 -3.14 -3.50
C THR A 377 16.09 -3.87 -4.78
N GLU A 378 14.80 -3.92 -5.11
CA GLU A 378 14.29 -4.61 -6.29
C GLU A 378 13.19 -3.78 -6.97
N SER A 379 13.21 -3.77 -8.30
CA SER A 379 12.15 -3.17 -9.11
C SER A 379 11.72 -4.13 -10.21
N HIS A 380 10.43 -4.45 -10.25
CA HIS A 380 9.86 -5.43 -11.16
C HIS A 380 8.74 -4.79 -11.97
N VAL A 381 8.78 -4.91 -13.30
CA VAL A 381 7.64 -4.55 -14.17
C VAL A 381 6.95 -5.82 -14.63
N ILE A 382 5.63 -5.91 -14.40
CA ILE A 382 4.84 -7.12 -14.67
C ILE A 382 3.62 -6.81 -15.54
N GLY A 383 3.24 -7.77 -16.39
CA GLY A 383 2.02 -7.68 -17.19
C GLY A 383 0.75 -7.62 -16.35
N ARG A 384 -0.09 -6.62 -16.60
CA ARG A 384 -1.34 -6.41 -15.84
C ARG A 384 -2.37 -7.52 -16.08
N LYS A 385 -2.74 -8.24 -15.02
CA LYS A 385 -3.88 -9.18 -15.03
C LYS A 385 -5.09 -8.56 -14.35
N TYR A 386 -6.02 -8.00 -15.15
CA TYR A 386 -7.30 -7.53 -14.59
C TYR A 386 -8.06 -8.66 -13.91
N SER A 387 -8.49 -8.45 -12.67
CA SER A 387 -9.50 -9.26 -11.98
C SER A 387 -10.89 -8.99 -12.61
N ILE A 388 -11.19 -9.68 -13.71
CA ILE A 388 -12.49 -9.61 -14.42
C ILE A 388 -13.58 -10.33 -13.64
#